data_AF-W7LJV9-F1
#
_entry.id   AF-W7LJV9-F1
#
_cell.length_a   1.000
_cell.length_b   1.000
_cell.length_c   1.000
_cell.angle_alpha   90.00
_cell.angle_beta   90.00
_cell.angle_gamma   90.00
#
_symmetry.space_group_name_H-M   'P 1'
#
loop_
_entity.id
_entity.type
_entity.pdbx_description
1 polymer ?
#
loop_
_entity_poly.entity_id
_entity_poly.type
_entity_poly.pdbx_seq_one_letter_code
_entity_poly.pdbx_strand_id
1 'polypeptide(L)'
;MCLWMDGFADHKFPLHHKQLTPNSTAIMTTNISLETTMGSLTVELYTTHAPKTCNNFTTLVRRGYYDNTIFHRIIPNFMIQGGDPTGTGRGGSSIYGDKFEDEIDPGLKHTGAGILSMANAGPNTNGSQFFITLAPTPWLDGKHTIFGRVKSGMSTVKRMGMVKTGSEDRPNEDIKIVKARIVEEDEEV
;
A
#
# COMPACT_ATOMS: atom_id res chain seq x y z
N MET A 1 67.87 -23.80 44.64
CA MET A 1 67.82 -22.43 44.08
C MET A 1 66.94 -22.50 42.83
N CYS A 2 65.72 -21.93 42.86
CA CYS A 2 65.29 -20.77 42.03
C CYS A 2 65.61 -20.92 40.52
N LEU A 3 64.73 -20.80 39.51
CA LEU A 3 63.40 -20.18 39.31
C LEU A 3 62.87 -20.60 37.90
N TRP A 4 61.55 -20.83 37.75
CA TRP A 4 60.59 -20.26 36.74
C TRP A 4 61.10 -19.93 35.30
N MET A 5 60.50 -20.38 34.17
CA MET A 5 59.19 -19.96 33.59
C MET A 5 58.78 -20.76 32.32
N ASP A 6 57.48 -20.68 32.03
CA ASP A 6 56.64 -21.36 31.03
C ASP A 6 56.90 -21.08 29.53
N GLY A 7 56.26 -21.87 28.66
CA GLY A 7 56.11 -21.54 27.23
C GLY A 7 55.34 -22.56 26.41
N PHE A 8 54.00 -22.57 26.53
CA PHE A 8 53.07 -23.28 25.64
C PHE A 8 53.12 -22.68 24.22
N ALA A 9 53.19 -23.52 23.19
CA ALA A 9 53.22 -23.12 21.78
C ALA A 9 51.79 -22.99 21.21
N ASP A 10 51.33 -21.75 21.07
CA ASP A 10 50.08 -21.40 20.38
C ASP A 10 50.21 -21.58 18.85
N HIS A 11 49.47 -22.54 18.30
CA HIS A 11 49.24 -22.63 16.85
C HIS A 11 48.21 -21.58 16.43
N LYS A 12 48.70 -20.55 15.74
CA LYS A 12 47.88 -19.50 15.11
C LYS A 12 47.07 -20.07 13.94
N PHE A 13 45.76 -20.18 14.11
CA PHE A 13 44.82 -20.23 12.98
C PHE A 13 44.62 -18.82 12.43
N PRO A 14 44.68 -18.57 11.11
CA PRO A 14 44.36 -17.28 10.56
C PRO A 14 42.85 -17.04 10.67
N LEU A 15 42.47 -16.10 11.55
CA LEU A 15 41.15 -15.48 11.57
C LEU A 15 40.96 -14.78 10.21
N HIS A 16 40.25 -15.45 9.29
CA HIS A 16 39.63 -14.75 8.18
C HIS A 16 38.56 -13.83 8.78
N HIS A 17 38.90 -12.56 8.92
CA HIS A 17 37.89 -11.51 9.04
C HIS A 17 37.04 -11.63 7.76
N LYS A 18 35.81 -12.11 7.88
CA LYS A 18 34.83 -11.83 6.83
C LYS A 18 34.60 -10.32 6.92
N GLN A 19 35.19 -9.59 5.99
CA GLN A 19 34.85 -8.20 5.72
C GLN A 19 33.32 -8.15 5.52
N LEU A 20 32.59 -7.58 6.49
CA LEU A 20 31.18 -7.25 6.30
C LEU A 20 31.13 -6.13 5.26
N THR A 21 30.71 -6.46 4.03
CA THR A 21 30.41 -5.47 3.01
C THR A 21 29.11 -4.76 3.37
N PRO A 22 29.05 -3.41 3.39
CA PRO A 22 27.80 -2.70 3.59
C PRO A 22 26.98 -2.67 2.29
N ASN A 23 25.66 -2.58 2.44
CA ASN A 23 24.64 -2.36 1.41
C ASN A 23 24.31 -3.51 0.44
N SER A 24 23.51 -4.46 0.93
CA SER A 24 22.33 -4.85 0.15
C SER A 24 21.21 -3.90 0.54
N THR A 25 20.92 -2.89 -0.28
CA THR A 25 19.67 -2.13 -0.15
C THR A 25 18.56 -3.08 -0.54
N ALA A 26 18.07 -3.87 0.42
CA ALA A 26 16.83 -4.61 0.23
C ALA A 26 15.77 -3.60 -0.22
N ILE A 27 15.12 -3.87 -1.36
CA ILE A 27 13.98 -3.06 -1.78
C ILE A 27 12.89 -3.35 -0.75
N MET A 28 12.75 -2.45 0.23
CA MET A 28 11.74 -2.54 1.27
C MET A 28 10.38 -2.34 0.62
N THR A 29 9.73 -3.44 0.25
CA THR A 29 8.35 -3.44 -0.21
C THR A 29 7.46 -3.00 0.93
N THR A 30 6.68 -1.93 0.73
CA THR A 30 5.75 -1.45 1.75
C THR A 30 4.39 -2.12 1.55
N ASN A 31 3.95 -2.89 2.54
CA ASN A 31 2.62 -3.50 2.55
C ASN A 31 1.71 -2.78 3.55
N ILE A 32 0.44 -2.62 3.17
CA ILE A 32 -0.60 -2.06 4.03
C ILE A 32 -1.72 -3.08 4.20
N SER A 33 -2.03 -3.44 5.44
CA SER A 33 -3.23 -4.21 5.79
C SER A 33 -4.39 -3.25 6.03
N LEU A 34 -5.52 -3.52 5.37
CA LEU A 34 -6.79 -2.86 5.58
C LEU A 34 -7.75 -3.89 6.21
N GLU A 35 -7.99 -3.75 7.51
CA GLU A 35 -9.01 -4.50 8.23
C GLU A 35 -10.37 -3.86 7.93
N THR A 36 -11.27 -4.57 7.25
CA THR A 36 -12.60 -4.03 6.89
C THR A 36 -13.74 -4.81 7.53
N THR A 37 -14.94 -4.23 7.53
CA THR A 37 -16.15 -4.92 8.02
C THR A 37 -16.52 -6.18 7.21
N MET A 38 -15.95 -6.36 6.02
CA MET A 38 -16.14 -7.56 5.19
C MET A 38 -14.95 -8.52 5.20
N GLY A 39 -13.93 -8.25 6.01
CA GLY A 39 -12.68 -9.02 6.10
C GLY A 39 -11.44 -8.19 5.78
N SER A 40 -10.26 -8.76 6.00
CA SER A 40 -9.00 -8.06 5.74
C SER A 40 -8.54 -8.22 4.30
N LEU A 41 -7.80 -7.22 3.81
CA LEU A 41 -6.99 -7.32 2.60
C LEU A 41 -5.64 -6.65 2.81
N THR A 42 -4.62 -7.11 2.11
CA THR A 42 -3.30 -6.49 2.11
C THR A 42 -2.99 -5.96 0.73
N VAL A 43 -2.53 -4.72 0.64
CA VAL A 43 -2.02 -4.12 -0.60
C VAL A 43 -0.51 -3.97 -0.53
N GLU A 44 0.15 -4.26 -1.65
CA GLU A 44 1.56 -4.03 -1.91
C GLU A 44 1.70 -2.70 -2.66
N LEU A 45 2.59 -1.82 -2.18
CA LEU A 45 2.81 -0.50 -2.76
C LEU A 45 4.01 -0.47 -3.71
N TYR A 46 3.87 0.23 -4.84
CA TYR A 46 4.90 0.38 -5.86
C TYR A 46 5.76 1.63 -5.60
N THR A 47 6.51 1.62 -4.50
CA THR A 47 7.31 2.76 -4.02
C THR A 47 8.31 3.30 -5.04
N THR A 48 8.84 2.45 -5.93
CA THR A 48 9.74 2.87 -7.03
C THR A 48 9.01 3.65 -8.12
N HIS A 49 7.75 3.29 -8.43
CA HIS A 49 7.00 3.87 -9.55
C HIS A 49 6.22 5.12 -9.14
N ALA A 50 5.68 5.14 -7.91
CA ALA A 50 4.87 6.23 -7.38
C ALA A 50 5.31 6.62 -5.95
N PRO A 51 6.57 7.07 -5.76
CA PRO A 51 7.13 7.34 -4.44
C PRO A 51 6.33 8.37 -3.64
N LYS A 52 5.86 9.46 -4.27
CA LYS A 52 5.14 10.52 -3.58
C LYS A 52 3.75 10.06 -3.13
N THR A 53 3.06 9.30 -3.98
CA THR A 53 1.75 8.69 -3.72
C THR A 53 1.85 7.64 -2.63
N CYS A 54 2.86 6.76 -2.70
CA CYS A 54 3.09 5.74 -1.68
C CYS A 54 3.42 6.38 -0.32
N ASN A 55 4.22 7.44 -0.30
CA ASN A 55 4.53 8.18 0.93
C ASN A 55 3.29 8.87 1.51
N ASN A 56 2.44 9.47 0.67
CA ASN A 56 1.16 10.04 1.06
C ASN A 56 0.27 8.96 1.72
N PHE A 57 0.02 7.86 1.02
CA PHE A 57 -0.84 6.78 1.51
C PHE A 57 -0.33 6.17 2.82
N THR A 58 0.96 5.84 2.87
CA THR A 58 1.61 5.26 4.07
C THR A 58 1.55 6.20 5.27
N THR A 59 1.77 7.50 5.05
CA THR A 59 1.72 8.50 6.14
C THR A 59 0.29 8.70 6.64
N LEU A 60 -0.71 8.73 5.76
CA LEU A 60 -2.12 8.79 6.14
C LEU A 60 -2.52 7.55 6.97
N VAL A 61 -2.06 6.36 6.58
CA VAL A 61 -2.23 5.13 7.37
C VAL A 61 -1.60 5.27 8.76
N ARG A 62 -0.35 5.74 8.87
CA ARG A 62 0.32 5.95 10.18
C ARG A 62 -0.44 6.90 11.09
N ARG A 63 -1.10 7.91 10.51
CA ARG A 63 -1.92 8.89 11.24
C ARG A 63 -3.30 8.37 11.64
N GLY A 64 -3.66 7.14 11.25
CA GLY A 64 -5.02 6.59 11.45
C GLY A 64 -6.08 7.28 10.60
N TYR A 65 -5.68 7.99 9.52
CA TYR A 65 -6.57 8.82 8.72
C TYR A 65 -7.67 8.01 8.01
N TYR A 66 -7.37 6.74 7.69
CA TYR A 66 -8.33 5.84 7.05
C TYR A 66 -9.17 5.02 8.04
N ASP A 67 -8.92 5.13 9.34
CA ASP A 67 -9.68 4.41 10.34
C ASP A 67 -11.14 4.89 10.38
N ASN A 68 -12.08 3.95 10.40
CA ASN A 68 -13.53 4.16 10.32
C ASN A 68 -14.01 4.88 9.04
N THR A 69 -13.17 5.03 8.02
CA THR A 69 -13.59 5.55 6.72
C THR A 69 -14.32 4.48 5.90
N ILE A 70 -15.17 4.91 4.97
CA ILE A 70 -16.04 4.02 4.20
C ILE A 70 -15.59 3.87 2.75
N PHE A 71 -15.97 2.76 2.13
CA PHE A 71 -16.05 2.66 0.68
C PHE A 71 -17.36 3.29 0.21
N HIS A 72 -17.31 4.59 -0.14
CA HIS A 72 -18.50 5.39 -0.42
C HIS A 72 -19.06 5.16 -1.84
N ARG A 73 -18.34 4.46 -2.72
CA ARG A 73 -18.76 4.19 -4.09
C ARG A 73 -18.28 2.82 -4.56
N ILE A 74 -19.19 1.97 -5.03
CA ILE A 74 -18.90 0.62 -5.51
C ILE A 74 -19.64 0.39 -6.83
N ILE A 75 -18.90 0.06 -7.88
CA ILE A 75 -19.50 -0.27 -9.18
C ILE A 75 -19.07 -1.68 -9.57
N PRO A 76 -20.02 -2.65 -9.63
CA PRO A 76 -19.72 -4.01 -10.06
C PRO A 76 -19.00 -4.06 -11.40
N ASN A 77 -18.00 -4.94 -11.52
CA ASN A 77 -17.15 -5.07 -12.72
C ASN A 77 -16.38 -3.79 -13.10
N PHE A 78 -16.23 -2.84 -12.18
CA PHE A 78 -15.42 -1.66 -12.39
C PHE A 78 -14.44 -1.44 -11.24
N MET A 79 -14.89 -0.93 -10.08
CA MET A 79 -14.02 -0.60 -8.96
C MET A 79 -14.78 -0.44 -7.63
N ILE A 80 -14.03 -0.49 -6.53
CA ILE A 80 -14.45 -0.02 -5.20
C ILE A 80 -13.62 1.20 -4.82
N GLN A 81 -14.26 2.29 -4.37
CA GLN A 81 -13.61 3.56 -4.05
C GLN A 81 -13.86 3.96 -2.60
N GLY A 82 -12.79 4.43 -1.94
CA GLY A 82 -12.78 4.84 -0.54
C GLY A 82 -11.74 5.92 -0.28
N GLY A 83 -11.40 6.12 1.00
CA GLY A 83 -10.36 7.07 1.41
C GLY A 83 -10.83 8.53 1.57
N ASP A 84 -12.14 8.75 1.65
CA ASP A 84 -12.74 10.04 2.04
C ASP A 84 -13.23 9.95 3.50
N PRO A 85 -12.61 10.68 4.45
CA PRO A 85 -13.06 10.70 5.85
C PRO A 85 -14.47 11.27 6.06
N THR A 86 -14.94 12.10 5.14
CA THR A 86 -16.31 12.65 5.20
C THR A 86 -17.35 11.67 4.69
N GLY A 87 -16.93 10.65 3.92
CA GLY A 87 -17.80 9.66 3.30
C GLY A 87 -18.73 10.21 2.21
N THR A 88 -18.51 11.44 1.76
CA THR A 88 -19.34 12.14 0.76
C THR A 88 -18.88 11.92 -0.69
N GLY A 89 -17.65 11.45 -0.88
CA GLY A 89 -16.95 11.35 -2.16
C GLY A 89 -16.33 12.66 -2.63
N ARG A 90 -16.50 13.75 -1.88
CA ARG A 90 -15.98 15.09 -2.24
C ARG A 90 -14.87 15.58 -1.32
N GLY A 91 -14.64 14.87 -0.21
CA GLY A 91 -13.62 15.23 0.77
C GLY A 91 -12.28 14.54 0.53
N GLY A 92 -11.39 14.72 1.51
CA GLY A 92 -10.07 14.11 1.54
C GLY A 92 -8.95 15.05 1.12
N SER A 93 -7.89 15.10 1.92
CA SER A 93 -6.69 15.91 1.67
C SER A 93 -5.44 15.05 1.74
N SER A 94 -4.38 15.47 1.05
CA SER A 94 -3.07 14.81 1.11
C SER A 94 -2.24 15.26 2.30
N ILE A 95 -1.09 14.62 2.51
CA ILE A 95 -0.10 15.08 3.50
C ILE A 95 0.66 16.35 3.07
N TYR A 96 0.55 16.73 1.79
CA TYR A 96 1.26 17.86 1.19
C TYR A 96 0.38 19.12 1.07
N GLY A 97 -0.81 19.11 1.66
CA GLY A 97 -1.88 20.09 1.44
C GLY A 97 -3.10 19.43 0.78
N ASP A 98 -3.94 20.19 0.08
CA ASP A 98 -5.17 19.64 -0.49
C ASP A 98 -4.91 18.59 -1.58
N LYS A 99 -4.02 18.89 -2.53
CA LYS A 99 -3.80 18.09 -3.73
C LYS A 99 -2.32 17.95 -4.08
N PHE A 100 -1.96 16.87 -4.79
CA PHE A 100 -0.62 16.65 -5.37
C PHE A 100 -0.67 16.04 -6.78
N GLU A 101 0.48 16.05 -7.45
CA GLU A 101 0.69 15.64 -8.84
C GLU A 101 0.45 14.14 -9.12
N ASP A 102 0.20 13.81 -10.38
CA ASP A 102 0.13 12.42 -10.85
C ASP A 102 1.54 11.82 -11.06
N GLU A 103 1.70 10.54 -10.74
CA GLU A 103 2.91 9.75 -11.00
C GLU A 103 2.59 8.64 -12.02
N ILE A 104 2.60 9.00 -13.30
CA ILE A 104 2.22 8.09 -14.38
C ILE A 104 3.43 7.33 -14.92
N ASP A 105 3.44 6.01 -14.70
CA ASP A 105 4.39 5.10 -15.32
C ASP A 105 3.80 4.43 -16.58
N PRO A 106 4.43 4.53 -17.76
CA PRO A 106 3.94 3.91 -18.99
C PRO A 106 3.82 2.38 -18.95
N GLY A 107 4.62 1.70 -18.11
CA GLY A 107 4.61 0.26 -17.91
C GLY A 107 3.50 -0.23 -16.98
N LEU A 108 2.90 0.66 -16.19
CA LEU A 108 1.75 0.34 -15.35
C LEU A 108 0.43 0.61 -16.10
N LYS A 109 -0.46 -0.39 -16.12
CA LYS A 109 -1.75 -0.37 -16.80
C LYS A 109 -2.82 -1.03 -15.96
N HIS A 110 -4.06 -0.59 -16.10
CA HIS A 110 -5.22 -1.18 -15.42
C HIS A 110 -5.69 -2.46 -16.14
N THR A 111 -4.82 -3.47 -16.22
CA THR A 111 -5.02 -4.70 -17.01
C THR A 111 -5.94 -5.73 -16.36
N GLY A 112 -6.32 -5.55 -15.10
CA GLY A 112 -7.12 -6.53 -14.36
C GLY A 112 -7.65 -6.02 -13.03
N ALA A 113 -8.28 -6.93 -12.29
CA ALA A 113 -8.79 -6.68 -10.95
C ALA A 113 -7.66 -6.64 -9.92
N GLY A 114 -7.87 -5.89 -8.83
CA GLY A 114 -6.95 -5.79 -7.71
C GLY A 114 -5.86 -4.72 -7.88
N ILE A 115 -5.96 -3.84 -8.87
CA ILE A 115 -5.02 -2.73 -9.05
C ILE A 115 -5.45 -1.57 -8.16
N LEU A 116 -4.50 -1.01 -7.40
CA LEU A 116 -4.72 0.09 -6.47
C LEU A 116 -4.29 1.41 -7.13
N SER A 117 -5.17 2.40 -7.13
CA SER A 117 -4.93 3.67 -7.84
C SER A 117 -5.60 4.86 -7.17
N MET A 118 -5.06 6.06 -7.40
CA MET A 118 -5.60 7.30 -6.83
C MET A 118 -6.87 7.75 -7.56
N ALA A 119 -7.90 8.11 -6.80
CA ALA A 119 -9.02 8.86 -7.34
C ALA A 119 -8.65 10.35 -7.43
N ASN A 120 -9.09 11.01 -8.50
CA ASN A 120 -8.81 12.43 -8.75
C ASN A 120 -10.01 13.09 -9.44
N ALA A 121 -9.97 14.43 -9.55
CA ALA A 121 -10.96 15.26 -10.21
C ALA A 121 -10.37 15.99 -11.44
N GLY A 122 -9.41 15.34 -12.11
CA GLY A 122 -8.60 15.90 -13.18
C GLY A 122 -7.09 15.81 -12.90
N PRO A 123 -6.24 16.21 -13.86
CA PRO A 123 -4.79 16.08 -13.74
C PRO A 123 -4.24 16.78 -12.49
N ASN A 124 -3.31 16.11 -11.79
CA ASN A 124 -2.61 16.62 -10.61
C ASN A 124 -3.53 17.03 -9.45
N THR A 125 -4.60 16.26 -9.23
CA THR A 125 -5.57 16.51 -8.15
C THR A 125 -5.70 15.35 -7.17
N ASN A 126 -4.62 14.58 -6.97
CA ASN A 126 -4.61 13.47 -6.03
C ASN A 126 -4.71 13.98 -4.59
N GLY A 127 -5.57 13.36 -3.78
CA GLY A 127 -5.78 13.70 -2.37
C GLY A 127 -5.54 12.49 -1.46
N SER A 128 -6.57 12.07 -0.72
CA SER A 128 -6.54 10.83 0.07
C SER A 128 -7.37 9.69 -0.53
N GLN A 129 -8.24 9.98 -1.50
CA GLN A 129 -9.14 8.99 -2.07
C GLN A 129 -8.41 8.04 -3.01
N PHE A 130 -8.79 6.77 -2.96
CA PHE A 130 -8.23 5.71 -3.79
C PHE A 130 -9.33 4.74 -4.22
N PHE A 131 -9.04 3.95 -5.25
CA PHE A 131 -9.89 2.85 -5.67
C PHE A 131 -9.10 1.58 -5.93
N ILE A 132 -9.79 0.44 -5.86
CA ILE A 132 -9.29 -0.88 -6.24
C ILE A 132 -10.14 -1.41 -7.39
N THR A 133 -9.51 -1.82 -8.49
CA THR A 133 -10.23 -2.32 -9.66
C THR A 133 -10.88 -3.69 -9.41
N LEU A 134 -12.02 -3.93 -10.03
CA LEU A 134 -12.72 -5.22 -10.05
C LEU A 134 -12.63 -5.93 -11.41
N ALA A 135 -12.17 -5.22 -12.45
CA ALA A 135 -12.00 -5.71 -13.81
C ALA A 135 -10.92 -4.87 -14.54
N PRO A 136 -10.49 -5.26 -15.75
CA PRO A 136 -9.65 -4.41 -16.60
C PRO A 136 -10.34 -3.07 -16.91
N THR A 137 -9.61 -1.96 -16.81
CA THR A 137 -10.15 -0.59 -16.98
C THR A 137 -9.21 0.31 -17.79
N PRO A 138 -8.87 -0.07 -19.05
CA PRO A 138 -7.83 0.61 -19.84
C PRO A 138 -8.12 2.09 -20.13
N TRP A 139 -9.38 2.54 -20.04
CA TRP A 139 -9.74 3.95 -20.22
C TRP A 139 -9.26 4.87 -19.08
N LEU A 140 -8.78 4.29 -17.97
CA LEU A 140 -8.16 5.00 -16.84
C LEU A 140 -6.63 5.12 -16.99
N ASP A 141 -6.02 4.42 -17.95
CA ASP A 141 -4.57 4.43 -18.14
C ASP A 141 -4.07 5.85 -18.45
N GLY A 142 -3.01 6.25 -17.75
CA GLY A 142 -2.42 7.59 -17.87
C GLY A 142 -3.26 8.73 -17.27
N LYS A 143 -4.42 8.41 -16.66
CA LYS A 143 -5.29 9.40 -15.99
C LYS A 143 -5.30 9.28 -14.48
N HIS A 144 -4.98 8.09 -13.97
CA HIS A 144 -4.92 7.79 -12.54
C HIS A 144 -3.58 7.15 -12.20
N THR A 145 -2.97 7.62 -11.12
CA THR A 145 -1.71 7.08 -10.61
C THR A 145 -1.94 5.67 -10.06
N ILE A 146 -1.34 4.67 -10.70
CA ILE A 146 -1.27 3.30 -10.18
C ILE A 146 -0.13 3.27 -9.18
N PHE A 147 -0.42 2.96 -7.92
CA PHE A 147 0.59 2.97 -6.85
C PHE A 147 0.67 1.67 -6.06
N GLY A 148 -0.03 0.62 -6.50
CA GLY A 148 0.07 -0.70 -5.89
C GLY A 148 -0.93 -1.71 -6.45
N ARG A 149 -1.05 -2.83 -5.74
CA ARG A 149 -2.03 -3.88 -6.00
C ARG A 149 -2.42 -4.62 -4.74
N VAL A 150 -3.53 -5.36 -4.79
CA VAL A 150 -3.92 -6.32 -3.75
C VAL A 150 -2.93 -7.48 -3.75
N LYS A 151 -2.20 -7.64 -2.65
CA LYS A 151 -1.29 -8.76 -2.38
C LYS A 151 -2.06 -9.97 -1.83
N SER A 152 -3.01 -9.74 -0.92
CA SER A 152 -3.86 -10.78 -0.34
C SER A 152 -5.26 -10.25 -0.03
N GLY A 153 -6.24 -11.14 0.12
CA GLY A 153 -7.63 -10.74 0.40
C GLY A 153 -8.45 -10.34 -0.84
N MET A 154 -8.06 -10.78 -2.04
CA MET A 154 -8.84 -10.51 -3.27
C MET A 154 -10.26 -11.07 -3.21
N SER A 155 -10.51 -12.14 -2.45
CA SER A 155 -11.86 -12.65 -2.22
C SER A 155 -12.74 -11.63 -1.48
N THR A 156 -12.18 -10.87 -0.53
CA THR A 156 -12.85 -9.77 0.17
C THR A 156 -13.21 -8.65 -0.80
N VAL A 157 -12.26 -8.22 -1.63
CA VAL A 157 -12.48 -7.19 -2.67
C VAL A 157 -13.60 -7.61 -3.64
N LYS A 158 -13.60 -8.86 -4.09
CA LYS A 158 -14.68 -9.40 -4.93
C LYS A 158 -16.03 -9.39 -4.23
N ARG A 159 -16.09 -9.77 -2.94
CA ARG A 159 -17.35 -9.71 -2.15
C ARG A 159 -17.87 -8.29 -2.02
N MET A 160 -17.00 -7.31 -1.76
CA MET A 160 -17.37 -5.89 -1.73
C MET A 160 -17.98 -5.46 -3.06
N GLY A 161 -17.40 -5.88 -4.19
CA GLY A 161 -17.93 -5.58 -5.52
C GLY A 161 -19.30 -6.19 -5.86
N MET A 162 -19.84 -7.07 -5.02
CA MET A 162 -21.14 -7.74 -5.21
C MET A 162 -22.23 -7.21 -4.28
N VAL A 163 -21.93 -6.23 -3.42
CA VAL A 163 -22.95 -5.67 -2.52
C VAL A 163 -23.98 -4.85 -3.28
N LYS A 164 -25.18 -4.75 -2.71
CA LYS A 164 -26.23 -3.91 -3.26
C LYS A 164 -25.89 -2.43 -3.05
N THR A 165 -26.01 -1.66 -4.13
CA THR A 165 -25.79 -0.22 -4.13
C THR A 165 -27.08 0.52 -4.44
N GLY A 166 -27.20 1.73 -3.90
CA GLY A 166 -28.30 2.65 -4.11
C GLY A 166 -27.91 3.79 -5.05
N SER A 167 -28.41 4.99 -4.79
CA SER A 167 -28.07 6.19 -5.54
C SER A 167 -26.57 6.50 -5.48
N GLU A 168 -26.04 7.03 -6.58
CA GLU A 168 -24.61 7.40 -6.72
C GLU A 168 -23.64 6.24 -6.51
N ASP A 169 -24.10 5.00 -6.76
CA ASP A 169 -23.34 3.77 -6.57
C ASP A 169 -22.89 3.54 -5.11
N ARG A 170 -23.56 4.17 -4.15
CA ARG A 170 -23.26 4.03 -2.71
C ARG A 170 -23.78 2.69 -2.18
N PRO A 171 -22.97 1.89 -1.45
CA PRO A 171 -23.46 0.68 -0.79
C PRO A 171 -24.63 0.96 0.15
N ASN A 172 -25.64 0.08 0.15
CA ASN A 172 -26.79 0.20 1.06
C ASN A 172 -26.39 -0.01 2.53
N GLU A 173 -25.38 -0.84 2.76
CA GLU A 173 -24.75 -1.06 4.06
C GLU A 173 -23.31 -0.56 4.00
N ASP A 174 -22.91 0.26 4.97
CA ASP A 174 -21.57 0.84 5.00
C ASP A 174 -20.51 -0.25 5.15
N ILE A 175 -19.59 -0.31 4.17
CA ILE A 175 -18.37 -1.09 4.27
C ILE A 175 -17.27 -0.15 4.76
N LYS A 176 -16.70 -0.44 5.93
CA LYS A 176 -15.73 0.44 6.60
C LYS A 176 -14.35 -0.20 6.64
N ILE A 177 -13.32 0.63 6.51
CA ILE A 177 -11.97 0.29 6.96
C ILE A 177 -11.97 0.52 8.47
N VAL A 178 -12.01 -0.57 9.24
CA VAL A 178 -11.98 -0.52 10.70
C VAL A 178 -10.61 -0.03 11.17
N LYS A 179 -9.56 -0.54 10.53
CA LYS A 179 -8.17 -0.17 10.83
C LYS A 179 -7.28 -0.33 9.61
N ALA A 180 -6.40 0.64 9.38
CA ALA A 180 -5.30 0.49 8.44
C ALA A 180 -3.95 0.41 9.18
N ARG A 181 -3.06 -0.50 8.76
CA ARG A 181 -1.75 -0.71 9.38
C ARG A 181 -0.68 -0.99 8.33
N ILE A 182 0.54 -0.53 8.58
CA ILE A 182 1.71 -0.98 7.83
C ILE A 182 2.07 -2.38 8.32
N VAL A 183 2.38 -3.28 7.39
CA VAL A 183 2.82 -4.64 7.68
C VAL A 183 4.26 -4.78 7.18
N GLU A 184 5.15 -5.17 8.07
CA GLU A 184 6.51 -5.56 7.72
C GLU A 184 6.48 -7.01 7.23
N GLU A 185 7.21 -7.32 6.16
CA GLU A 185 7.46 -8.72 5.82
C GLU A 185 8.52 -9.21 6.80
N ASP A 186 8.17 -10.21 7.62
CA ASP A 186 9.18 -10.98 8.34
C ASP A 186 10.05 -11.65 7.26
N GLU A 187 11.32 -11.26 7.17
CA GLU A 187 12.32 -12.01 6.41
C GLU A 187 12.33 -13.43 7.02
N GLU A 188 11.80 -14.43 6.30
CA GLU A 188 12.00 -15.83 6.67
C GLU A 188 13.53 -16.08 6.66
N VAL A 189 14.09 -16.21 7.87
CA VAL A 189 15.51 -16.44 8.16
C VAL A 189 15.91 -17.87 7.80
#